data_AF-A0A348MY83-F1
#
_entry.id   AF-A0A348MY83-F1
#
_cell.length_a   1.000
_cell.length_b   1.000
_cell.length_c   1.000
_cell.angle_alpha   90.00
_cell.angle_beta   90.00
_cell.angle_gamma   90.00
#
_symmetry.space_group_name_H-M   'P 1'
#
loop_
_entity.id
_entity.type
_entity.pdbx_description
1 polymer ?
#
loop_
_entity_poly.entity_id
_entity_poly.type
_entity_poly.pdbx_seq_one_letter_code
_entity_poly.pdbx_strand_id
1 'polypeptide(L)' 'RTLVEDKILVLLNFSSDTVTLNIADLGGINMQQAQVLLNNLTELNIADGQVTLAPYQAVLMR' A
#
# COMPACT_ATOMS: atom_id res chain seq x y z
N ARG A 1 -7.58 -11.23 3.32
CA ARG A 1 -8.46 -12.36 3.70
C ARG A 1 -9.85 -11.77 3.92
N THR A 2 -10.87 -12.25 3.23
CA THR A 2 -12.23 -11.72 3.32
C THR A 2 -13.02 -12.41 4.44
N LEU A 3 -13.21 -11.69 5.55
CA LEU A 3 -14.37 -11.87 6.41
C LEU A 3 -15.41 -10.83 5.94
N VAL A 4 -15.99 -11.16 4.78
CA VAL A 4 -17.14 -10.56 4.08
C VAL A 4 -17.10 -9.06 3.70
N GLU A 5 -16.53 -8.14 4.49
CA GLU A 5 -16.48 -6.70 4.13
C GLU A 5 -15.17 -5.98 4.46
N ASP A 6 -14.32 -6.54 5.33
CA ASP A 6 -12.99 -5.98 5.61
C ASP A 6 -11.95 -6.51 4.61
N LYS A 7 -11.43 -5.61 3.76
CA LYS A 7 -10.30 -5.89 2.87
C LYS A 7 -9.03 -5.39 3.54
N ILE A 8 -7.99 -6.23 3.55
CA ILE A 8 -6.64 -5.82 3.96
C ILE A 8 -5.78 -5.79 2.71
N LEU A 9 -5.17 -4.64 2.44
CA LEU A 9 -4.15 -4.46 1.41
C LEU A 9 -2.76 -4.62 2.03
N VAL A 10 -1.94 -5.43 1.39
CA VAL A 10 -0.56 -5.71 1.79
C VAL A 10 0.36 -5.29 0.66
N LEU A 11 1.20 -4.30 0.90
CA LEU A 11 2.19 -3.79 -0.04
C LEU A 11 3.58 -4.10 0.49
N LEU A 12 4.38 -4.82 -0.31
CA LEU A 12 5.72 -5.25 0.08
C LEU A 12 6.70 -4.95 -1.05
N ASN A 13 7.73 -4.16 -0.75
CA ASN A 13 8.88 -4.02 -1.61
C ASN A 13 9.95 -5.02 -1.17
N PHE A 14 10.25 -6.00 -2.02
CA PHE A 14 11.28 -7.02 -1.75
C PHE A 14 12.65 -6.66 -2.33
N SER A 15 12.84 -5.42 -2.79
CA SER A 15 14.05 -4.96 -3.45
C SER A 15 14.74 -3.83 -2.69
N SER A 16 16.01 -3.60 -3.03
CA SER A 16 16.79 -2.43 -2.60
C SER A 16 16.45 -1.15 -3.37
N ASP A 17 15.55 -1.22 -4.34
CA ASP A 17 15.17 -0.11 -5.20
C ASP A 17 13.80 0.44 -4.79
N THR A 18 13.52 1.68 -5.18
CA THR A 18 12.18 2.25 -5.03
C THR A 18 11.23 1.62 -6.04
N VAL A 19 10.04 1.23 -5.58
CA VAL A 19 9.00 0.64 -6.44
C VAL A 19 7.77 1.51 -6.45
N THR A 20 7.25 1.78 -7.64
CA THR A 20 6.02 2.55 -7.83
C THR A 20 4.92 1.64 -8.38
N LEU A 21 3.75 1.70 -7.76
CA LEU A 21 2.55 0.93 -8.09
C LEU A 21 1.44 1.89 -8.50
N ASN A 22 0.70 1.56 -9.56
CA ASN A 22 -0.50 2.31 -9.93
C ASN A 22 -1.68 1.80 -9.09
N ILE A 23 -2.39 2.71 -8.42
CA ILE A 23 -3.54 2.36 -7.57
C ILE A 23 -4.68 1.77 -8.39
N ALA A 24 -4.80 2.15 -9.68
CA ALA A 24 -5.78 1.58 -10.59
C ALA A 24 -5.64 0.06 -10.74
N ASP A 25 -4.42 -0.47 -10.60
CA ASP A 25 -4.12 -1.90 -10.72
C ASP A 25 -4.51 -2.68 -9.44
N LEU A 26 -4.81 -2.00 -8.33
CA LEU A 26 -5.12 -2.61 -7.03
C LEU A 26 -6.59 -3.03 -6.87
N GLY A 27 -7.34 -3.16 -7.98
CA GLY A 27 -8.67 -3.79 -7.98
C GLY A 27 -9.77 -3.01 -7.23
N GLY A 28 -9.74 -1.67 -7.31
CA GLY A 28 -10.80 -0.80 -6.78
C GLY A 28 -10.72 -0.53 -5.27
N ILE A 29 -9.55 -0.70 -4.66
CA ILE A 29 -9.30 -0.28 -3.28
C ILE A 29 -9.17 1.25 -3.22
N ASN A 30 -10.03 1.91 -2.44
CA ASN A 30 -9.91 3.35 -2.20
C ASN A 30 -8.81 3.63 -1.17
N MET A 31 -7.59 3.78 -1.68
CA MET A 31 -6.39 4.08 -0.89
C MET A 31 -6.45 5.39 -0.10
N GLN A 32 -7.29 6.35 -0.48
CA GLN A 32 -7.43 7.62 0.24
C GLN A 32 -8.27 7.49 1.52
N GLN A 33 -9.10 6.46 1.60
CA GLN A 33 -9.90 6.14 2.77
C GLN A 33 -9.30 5.00 3.61
N ALA A 34 -8.20 4.41 3.13
CA ALA A 34 -7.55 3.31 3.79
C ALA A 34 -6.80 3.78 5.05
N GLN A 35 -7.02 3.08 6.15
CA GLN A 35 -6.28 3.25 7.40
C GLN A 35 -5.00 2.43 7.34
N VAL A 36 -3.85 3.09 7.52
CA VAL A 36 -2.57 2.39 7.71
C VAL A 36 -2.58 1.68 9.06
N LEU A 37 -2.46 0.35 9.04
CA LEU A 37 -2.38 -0.49 10.22
C LEU A 37 -0.92 -0.73 10.63
N LEU A 38 -0.05 -0.87 9.63
CA LEU A 38 1.39 -1.03 9.82
C LEU A 38 2.11 -0.38 8.65
N ASN A 39 3.14 0.38 8.97
CA ASN A 39 4.17 0.82 8.04
C ASN A 39 5.49 0.66 8.77
N ASN A 40 6.42 -0.11 8.22
CA ASN A 40 7.73 -0.29 8.85
C ASN A 40 8.63 0.96 8.71
N LEU A 41 8.21 1.95 7.92
CA LEU A 41 8.83 3.26 7.80
C LEU A 41 7.89 4.35 8.31
N THR A 42 8.43 5.56 8.47
CA THR A 42 7.71 6.72 9.01
C THR A 42 6.58 7.20 8.11
N GLU A 43 6.74 7.09 6.78
CA GLU A 43 5.82 7.67 5.81
C GLU A 43 5.53 6.70 4.67
N LEU A 44 4.36 6.86 4.06
CA LEU A 44 3.96 6.20 2.82
C LEU A 44 3.66 7.29 1.80
N ASN A 45 4.37 7.26 0.67
CA ASN A 45 4.17 8.25 -0.37
C ASN A 45 3.04 7.81 -1.32
N ILE A 46 1.94 8.56 -1.28
CA ILE A 46 0.79 8.39 -2.16
C ILE A 46 0.54 9.72 -2.87
N ALA A 47 0.81 9.75 -4.18
CA ALA A 47 0.63 10.94 -5.01
C ALA A 47 0.19 10.53 -6.41
N ASP A 48 -0.65 11.36 -7.04
CA ASP A 48 -1.04 11.23 -8.45
C ASP A 48 -1.56 9.84 -8.86
N GLY A 49 -2.31 9.19 -7.96
CA GLY A 49 -2.86 7.84 -8.21
C GLY A 49 -1.82 6.72 -8.14
N GLN A 50 -0.64 7.00 -7.61
CA GLN A 50 0.45 6.04 -7.44
C GLN A 50 0.82 5.90 -5.97
N VAL A 51 1.28 4.70 -5.60
CA VAL A 51 1.95 4.44 -4.34
C VAL A 51 3.41 4.17 -4.61
N THR A 52 4.29 4.86 -3.89
CA THR A 52 5.72 4.63 -3.96
C THR A 52 6.22 4.01 -2.67
N LEU A 53 6.83 2.83 -2.78
CA LEU A 53 7.44 2.10 -1.69
C LEU A 53 8.95 2.30 -1.73
N ALA A 54 9.51 2.78 -0.63
CA ALA A 54 10.96 2.83 -0.43
C ALA A 54 11.55 1.40 -0.38
N PRO A 55 12.88 1.25 -0.53
CA PRO A 55 13.56 -0.04 -0.41
C PRO A 55 13.14 -0.80 0.85
N TYR A 56 12.75 -2.06 0.69
CA TYR A 56 12.30 -2.94 1.77
C TYR A 56 11.10 -2.43 2.61
N GLN A 57 10.32 -1.48 2.08
CA GLN A 57 9.13 -1.00 2.76
C GLN A 57 8.01 -2.04 2.74
N ALA A 58 7.35 -2.20 3.89
CA ALA A 58 6.21 -3.06 4.11
C ALA A 58 5.06 -2.25 4.73
N VAL A 59 3.92 -2.27 4.07
CA VAL A 59 2.71 -1.54 4.48
C VAL A 59 1.51 -2.47 4.51
N LEU A 60 0.74 -2.39 5.59
CA LEU A 60 -0.55 -3.04 5.77
C LEU A 60 -1.63 -1.97 5.97
N MET A 61 -2.72 -2.07 5.22
CA MET A 61 -3.82 -1.10 5.26
C MET A 61 -5.17 -1.79 5.23
N ARG A 62 -6.19 -1.16 5.83
CA ARG A 62 -7.60 -1.57 5.70
C ARG A 62 -8.44 -0.44 5.14
#